data_AF-A0A6L5FUS0-F1
#
_entry.id   AF-A0A6L5FUS0-F1
#
_cell.length_a   1.000
_cell.length_b   1.000
_cell.length_c   1.000
_cell.angle_alpha   90.00
_cell.angle_beta   90.00
_cell.angle_gamma   90.00
#
_symmetry.space_group_name_H-M   'P 1'
#
loop_
_entity.id
_entity.type
_entity.pdbx_description
1 polymer ?
#
loop_
_entity_poly.entity_id
_entity_poly.type
_entity_poly.pdbx_seq_one_letter_code
_entity_poly.pdbx_strand_id
1 'polypeptide(L)'
;MAMEEKTAAFYLVEGLQALNALDKGTSFYPLAFGLVASGLERLLKLVIILESLRFQGVLPDKQELRTHDLLKLSEVTLRPMKSSAAVGRELLEKDPILTTLLIALNDFATEGRYLYMDGVLTPRRPALDPHKSFQQVEKAVLRSTSSTGEARHSKLFGYVLTGMGQTYVRRRNELIVGSLVGFLKPLVQLFVECAGTTTPGYLRILLDAAPDKRLPTRAELRKVVNSHELEEWEAELEHCLVDR
;
A
#
# COMPACT_ATOMS: atom_id res chain seq x y z
N MET A 1 -0.03 -0.45 -20.36
CA MET A 1 -0.30 -1.07 -19.05
C MET A 1 0.98 -1.30 -18.24
N ALA A 2 2.03 -1.86 -18.85
CA ALA A 2 3.33 -2.11 -18.20
C ALA A 2 3.95 -0.89 -17.47
N MET A 3 3.88 0.31 -18.05
CA MET A 3 4.41 1.53 -17.39
C MET A 3 3.67 1.89 -16.10
N GLU A 4 2.34 1.76 -16.07
CA GLU A 4 1.54 2.03 -14.86
C GLU A 4 1.81 0.99 -13.78
N GLU A 5 1.99 -0.27 -14.18
CA GLU A 5 2.36 -1.35 -13.27
C GLU A 5 3.71 -1.11 -12.60
N LYS A 6 4.74 -0.77 -13.38
CA LYS A 6 6.07 -0.40 -12.85
C LYS A 6 5.99 0.79 -11.92
N THR A 7 5.19 1.79 -12.28
CA THR A 7 4.99 2.99 -11.46
C THR A 7 4.32 2.63 -10.14
N ALA A 8 3.31 1.76 -10.16
CA ALA A 8 2.66 1.24 -8.96
C ALA A 8 3.66 0.50 -8.06
N ALA A 9 4.42 -0.45 -8.62
CA ALA A 9 5.44 -1.21 -7.90
C ALA A 9 6.51 -0.30 -7.29
N PHE A 10 7.03 0.65 -8.06
CA PHE A 10 8.02 1.62 -7.61
C PHE A 10 7.52 2.45 -6.43
N TYR A 11 6.32 3.02 -6.53
CA TYR A 11 5.74 3.81 -5.45
C TYR A 11 5.42 2.99 -4.21
N LEU A 12 4.93 1.77 -4.37
CA LEU A 12 4.70 0.86 -3.24
C LEU A 12 6.00 0.57 -2.51
N VAL A 13 7.06 0.18 -3.22
CA VAL A 13 8.30 -0.20 -2.54
C VAL A 13 9.01 0.99 -1.91
N GLU A 14 9.15 2.12 -2.61
CA GLU A 14 9.76 3.33 -2.03
C GLU A 14 8.93 3.85 -0.86
N GLY A 15 7.60 3.78 -0.95
CA GLY A 15 6.69 4.14 0.14
C GLY A 15 6.85 3.24 1.36
N LEU A 16 6.92 1.92 1.18
CA LEU A 16 7.15 0.95 2.26
C LEU A 16 8.52 1.13 2.91
N GLN A 17 9.57 1.38 2.12
CA GLN A 17 10.90 1.71 2.67
C GLN A 17 10.87 3.00 3.50
N ALA A 18 10.20 4.04 2.98
CA ALA A 18 10.06 5.31 3.68
C ALA A 18 9.27 5.15 5.00
N LEU A 19 8.19 4.36 4.99
CA LEU A 19 7.46 3.99 6.21
C LEU A 19 8.35 3.25 7.21
N ASN A 20 9.16 2.31 6.72
CA ASN A 20 10.05 1.52 7.57
C ASN A 20 11.16 2.39 8.22
N ALA A 21 11.58 3.44 7.52
CA ALA A 21 12.62 4.37 7.95
C ALA A 21 12.12 5.51 8.85
N LEU A 22 10.81 5.61 9.13
CA LEU A 22 10.27 6.66 10.00
C LEU A 22 10.86 6.56 11.41
N ASP A 23 11.61 7.56 11.84
CA ASP A 23 12.18 7.61 13.18
C ASP A 23 11.39 8.56 14.12
N LYS A 24 11.92 8.82 15.32
CA LYS A 24 11.30 9.77 16.28
C LYS A 24 11.47 11.23 15.89
N GLY A 25 12.42 11.56 15.02
CA GLY A 25 12.84 12.94 14.70
C GLY A 25 12.39 13.43 13.32
N THR A 26 12.14 12.52 12.39
CA THR A 26 11.73 12.76 11.01
C THR A 26 10.26 12.37 10.86
N SER A 27 9.39 13.30 11.28
CA SER A 27 7.93 13.16 11.14
C SER A 27 7.44 13.34 9.70
N PHE A 28 8.25 13.03 8.68
CA PHE A 28 7.89 13.22 7.28
C PHE A 28 7.11 12.03 6.71
N TYR A 29 6.14 11.53 7.49
CA TYR A 29 5.19 10.52 7.04
C TYR A 29 4.34 10.95 5.82
N PRO A 30 4.08 12.24 5.51
CA PRO A 30 3.29 12.60 4.34
C PRO A 30 3.88 12.08 3.02
N LEU A 31 5.20 12.07 2.85
CA LEU A 31 5.82 11.52 1.65
C LEU A 31 5.61 10.02 1.55
N ALA A 32 5.87 9.30 2.64
CA ALA A 32 5.69 7.85 2.69
C ALA A 32 4.23 7.46 2.41
N PHE A 33 3.28 8.18 3.02
CA PHE A 33 1.84 8.01 2.80
C PHE A 33 1.45 8.32 1.35
N GLY A 34 1.96 9.41 0.78
CA GLY A 34 1.71 9.78 -0.61
C GLY A 34 2.18 8.72 -1.59
N LEU A 35 3.38 8.16 -1.38
CA LEU A 35 3.92 7.09 -2.20
C LEU A 35 3.09 5.80 -2.07
N VAL A 36 2.81 5.34 -0.84
CA VAL A 36 2.03 4.11 -0.63
C VAL A 36 0.61 4.25 -1.19
N ALA A 37 -0.09 5.35 -0.90
CA ALA A 37 -1.43 5.59 -1.40
C ALA A 37 -1.46 5.63 -2.94
N SER A 38 -0.51 6.35 -3.55
CA SER A 38 -0.40 6.46 -5.01
C SER A 38 -0.09 5.12 -5.70
N GLY A 39 0.76 4.29 -5.08
CA GLY A 39 1.10 2.97 -5.59
C GLY A 39 -0.07 1.99 -5.44
N LEU A 40 -0.73 1.99 -4.28
CA LEU A 40 -1.88 1.15 -4.00
C LEU A 40 -3.08 1.50 -4.89
N GLU A 41 -3.39 2.78 -5.07
CA GLU A 41 -4.46 3.25 -5.96
C GLU A 41 -4.27 2.69 -7.39
N ARG A 42 -3.04 2.83 -7.93
CA ARG A 42 -2.71 2.33 -9.26
C ARG A 42 -2.87 0.82 -9.36
N LEU A 43 -2.33 0.08 -8.38
CA LEU A 43 -2.45 -1.38 -8.38
C LEU A 43 -3.93 -1.82 -8.36
N LEU A 44 -4.76 -1.24 -7.50
CA LEU A 44 -6.19 -1.55 -7.42
C LEU A 44 -6.90 -1.25 -8.74
N LYS A 45 -6.64 -0.10 -9.35
CA LYS A 45 -7.21 0.27 -10.66
C LYS A 45 -6.76 -0.66 -11.77
N LEU A 46 -5.49 -1.07 -11.79
CA LEU A 46 -4.99 -2.05 -12.75
C LEU A 46 -5.70 -3.39 -12.62
N VAL A 47 -5.93 -3.87 -11.39
CA VAL A 47 -6.69 -5.09 -11.14
C VAL A 47 -8.13 -4.95 -11.66
N ILE A 48 -8.80 -3.83 -11.38
CA ILE A 48 -10.17 -3.57 -11.88
C ILE A 48 -10.22 -3.57 -13.41
N ILE A 49 -9.26 -2.90 -14.07
CA ILE A 49 -9.17 -2.87 -15.53
C ILE A 49 -9.00 -4.28 -16.10
N LEU A 50 -8.04 -5.04 -15.56
CA LEU A 50 -7.75 -6.40 -16.03
C LEU A 50 -8.93 -7.34 -15.78
N GLU A 51 -9.59 -7.21 -14.65
CA GLU A 51 -10.78 -7.97 -14.33
C GLU A 51 -11.91 -7.66 -15.33
N SER A 52 -12.21 -6.39 -15.56
CA SER A 52 -13.24 -5.96 -16.51
C SER A 52 -12.95 -6.48 -17.92
N LEU A 53 -11.70 -6.34 -18.39
CA LEU A 53 -11.27 -6.87 -19.68
C LEU A 53 -11.43 -8.39 -19.78
N ARG A 54 -11.05 -9.12 -18.73
CA ARG A 54 -11.09 -10.58 -18.73
C ARG A 54 -12.50 -11.14 -18.70
N PHE A 55 -13.38 -10.58 -17.87
CA PHE A 55 -14.71 -11.15 -17.63
C PHE A 55 -15.82 -10.51 -18.46
N GLN A 56 -15.69 -9.23 -18.81
CA GLN A 56 -16.69 -8.49 -19.57
C GLN A 56 -16.24 -8.23 -21.02
N GLY A 57 -14.95 -8.42 -21.33
CA GLY A 57 -14.39 -8.14 -22.65
C GLY A 57 -14.26 -6.65 -22.96
N VAL A 58 -14.53 -5.77 -21.99
CA VAL A 58 -14.56 -4.31 -22.16
C VAL A 58 -13.76 -3.61 -21.06
N LEU A 59 -13.22 -2.44 -21.38
CA LEU A 59 -12.59 -1.56 -20.40
C LEU A 59 -13.65 -0.93 -19.49
N PRO A 60 -13.34 -0.69 -18.20
CA PRO A 60 -14.24 0.01 -17.30
C PRO A 60 -14.41 1.47 -17.73
N ASP A 61 -15.52 2.10 -17.34
CA ASP A 61 -15.74 3.51 -17.65
C ASP A 61 -14.70 4.39 -16.92
N LYS A 62 -14.28 5.48 -17.57
CA LYS A 62 -13.37 6.46 -16.99
C LYS A 62 -13.93 7.03 -15.68
N GLN A 63 -15.26 7.18 -15.56
CA GLN A 63 -15.88 7.63 -14.31
C GLN A 63 -15.63 6.64 -13.15
N GLU A 64 -15.65 5.34 -13.42
CA GLU A 64 -15.42 4.31 -12.40
C GLU A 64 -13.99 4.36 -11.87
N LEU A 65 -13.02 4.68 -12.72
CA LEU A 65 -11.61 4.81 -12.37
C LEU A 65 -11.20 6.20 -11.84
N ARG A 66 -12.11 7.19 -11.83
CA ARG A 66 -11.79 8.56 -11.36
C ARG A 66 -11.73 8.68 -9.84
N THR A 67 -12.25 7.70 -9.11
CA THR A 67 -12.18 7.73 -7.65
C THR A 67 -10.72 7.62 -7.16
N HIS A 68 -10.38 8.39 -6.14
CA HIS A 68 -9.15 8.26 -5.36
C HIS A 68 -9.40 7.58 -4.00
N ASP A 69 -10.64 7.15 -3.77
CA ASP A 69 -11.06 6.48 -2.56
C ASP A 69 -10.50 5.06 -2.53
N LEU A 70 -9.46 4.84 -1.72
CA LEU A 70 -8.78 3.57 -1.58
C LEU A 70 -9.67 2.50 -0.95
N LEU A 71 -10.61 2.90 -0.08
CA LEU A 71 -11.53 1.97 0.57
C LEU A 71 -12.54 1.44 -0.46
N LYS A 72 -13.12 2.34 -1.26
CA LYS A 72 -14.02 1.97 -2.35
C LYS A 72 -13.32 1.13 -3.41
N LEU A 73 -12.09 1.50 -3.81
CA LEU A 73 -11.30 0.72 -4.75
C LEU A 73 -10.99 -0.67 -4.20
N SER A 74 -10.60 -0.78 -2.94
CA SER A 74 -10.35 -2.07 -2.29
C SER A 74 -11.59 -2.94 -2.24
N GLU A 75 -12.76 -2.38 -1.90
CA GLU A 75 -14.04 -3.10 -1.89
C GLU A 75 -14.38 -3.66 -3.28
N VAL A 76 -14.25 -2.84 -4.33
CA VAL A 76 -14.54 -3.25 -5.70
C VAL A 76 -13.56 -4.33 -6.15
N THR A 77 -12.25 -4.10 -5.99
CA THR A 77 -11.19 -5.05 -6.35
C THR A 77 -11.34 -6.39 -5.62
N LEU A 78 -11.78 -6.36 -4.37
CA LEU A 78 -11.91 -7.56 -3.54
C LEU A 78 -13.31 -8.15 -3.57
N ARG A 79 -14.27 -7.65 -4.35
CA ARG A 79 -15.58 -8.28 -4.54
C ARG A 79 -15.57 -9.68 -5.19
N PRO A 80 -14.66 -10.02 -6.12
CA PRO A 80 -14.74 -11.27 -6.87
C PRO A 80 -14.61 -12.51 -5.97
N MET A 81 -15.19 -13.64 -6.38
CA MET A 81 -15.13 -14.91 -5.63
C MET A 81 -13.81 -15.68 -5.82
N LYS A 82 -12.73 -14.99 -6.22
CA LYS A 82 -11.40 -15.59 -6.29
C LYS A 82 -10.82 -15.81 -4.90
N SER A 83 -10.01 -16.86 -4.72
CA SER A 83 -9.39 -17.19 -3.43
C SER A 83 -8.48 -16.06 -2.93
N SER A 84 -7.70 -15.45 -3.82
CA SER A 84 -6.86 -14.27 -3.55
C SER A 84 -7.68 -13.09 -3.02
N ALA A 85 -8.80 -12.78 -3.65
CA ALA A 85 -9.73 -11.73 -3.19
C ALA A 85 -10.33 -12.05 -1.82
N ALA A 86 -10.68 -13.31 -1.55
CA ALA A 86 -11.20 -13.73 -0.24
C ALA A 86 -10.18 -13.51 0.89
N VAL A 87 -8.90 -13.84 0.66
CA VAL A 87 -7.81 -13.56 1.61
C VAL A 87 -7.67 -12.06 1.86
N GLY A 88 -7.72 -11.24 0.81
CA GLY A 88 -7.68 -9.78 0.94
C GLY A 88 -8.82 -9.24 1.80
N ARG A 89 -10.07 -9.71 1.59
CA ARG A 89 -11.22 -9.33 2.43
C ARG A 89 -11.04 -9.75 3.89
N GLU A 90 -10.61 -10.98 4.11
CA GLU A 90 -10.38 -11.52 5.45
C GLU A 90 -9.34 -10.67 6.22
N LEU A 91 -8.28 -10.22 5.55
CA LEU A 91 -7.30 -9.32 6.15
C LEU A 91 -7.91 -7.97 6.55
N LEU A 92 -8.78 -7.37 5.71
CA LEU A 92 -9.47 -6.11 6.05
C LEU A 92 -10.41 -6.24 7.24
N GLU A 93 -10.99 -7.42 7.44
CA GLU A 93 -11.89 -7.71 8.56
C GLU A 93 -11.13 -8.01 9.86
N LYS A 94 -9.98 -8.69 9.76
CA LYS A 94 -9.26 -9.25 10.92
C LYS A 94 -8.05 -8.44 11.37
N ASP A 95 -7.44 -7.62 10.50
CA ASP A 95 -6.27 -6.83 10.83
C ASP A 95 -6.66 -5.36 11.12
N PRO A 96 -6.86 -4.97 12.39
CA PRO A 96 -7.23 -3.60 12.73
C PRO A 96 -6.14 -2.58 12.42
N ILE A 97 -4.87 -2.99 12.32
CA ILE A 97 -3.77 -2.10 11.90
C ILE A 97 -3.97 -1.75 10.43
N LEU A 98 -4.18 -2.76 9.59
CA LEU A 98 -4.41 -2.59 8.16
C LEU A 98 -5.63 -1.70 7.88
N THR A 99 -6.77 -1.97 8.52
CA THR A 99 -8.00 -1.20 8.30
C THR A 99 -7.79 0.27 8.67
N THR A 100 -7.19 0.53 9.84
CA THR A 100 -6.90 1.90 10.30
C THR A 100 -5.91 2.61 9.37
N LEU A 101 -4.91 1.87 8.86
CA LEU A 101 -3.92 2.39 7.95
C LEU A 101 -4.49 2.73 6.58
N LEU A 102 -5.38 1.90 6.04
CA LEU A 102 -6.06 2.20 4.77
C LEU A 102 -6.96 3.43 4.87
N ILE A 103 -7.66 3.60 6.00
CA ILE A 103 -8.41 4.83 6.28
C ILE A 103 -7.44 6.03 6.28
N ALA A 104 -6.32 5.93 7.02
CA ALA A 104 -5.35 7.02 7.09
C ALA A 104 -4.69 7.35 5.74
N LEU A 105 -4.41 6.35 4.91
CA LEU A 105 -3.90 6.52 3.55
C LEU A 105 -4.96 7.16 2.63
N ASN A 106 -6.22 6.73 2.76
CA ASN A 106 -7.34 7.27 2.01
C ASN A 106 -7.58 8.76 2.32
N ASP A 107 -7.65 9.08 3.61
CA ASP A 107 -7.79 10.44 4.12
C ASP A 107 -6.65 11.34 3.61
N PHE A 108 -5.42 10.79 3.63
CA PHE A 108 -4.27 11.51 3.12
C PHE A 108 -4.36 11.76 1.61
N ALA A 109 -4.74 10.76 0.82
CA ALA A 109 -4.83 10.84 -0.63
C ALA A 109 -5.92 11.83 -1.10
N THR A 110 -7.05 11.86 -0.40
CA THR A 110 -8.22 12.67 -0.77
C THR A 110 -8.10 14.13 -0.31
N GLU A 111 -7.72 14.36 0.96
CA GLU A 111 -7.76 15.70 1.57
C GLU A 111 -6.42 16.12 2.19
N GLY A 112 -5.63 15.15 2.69
CA GLY A 112 -4.45 15.45 3.50
C GLY A 112 -3.24 16.02 2.76
N ARG A 113 -3.15 15.88 1.43
CA ARG A 113 -1.98 16.30 0.62
C ARG A 113 -1.69 17.79 0.70
N TYR A 114 -2.72 18.63 0.73
CA TYR A 114 -2.59 20.09 0.71
C TYR A 114 -2.92 20.75 2.05
N LEU A 115 -3.15 19.95 3.10
CA LEU A 115 -3.61 20.43 4.41
C LEU A 115 -2.88 21.69 4.90
N TYR A 116 -1.55 21.65 4.92
CA TYR A 116 -0.75 22.75 5.45
C TYR A 116 -0.80 23.99 4.54
N MET A 117 -0.91 23.80 3.23
CA MET A 117 -1.09 24.91 2.29
C MET A 117 -2.51 25.50 2.41
N ASP A 118 -3.53 24.66 2.52
CA ASP A 118 -4.91 25.08 2.70
C ASP A 118 -5.09 25.83 4.01
N GLY A 119 -4.41 25.42 5.09
CA GLY A 119 -4.42 26.13 6.36
C GLY A 119 -3.75 27.52 6.31
N VAL A 120 -2.80 27.73 5.40
CA VAL A 120 -2.22 29.05 5.14
C VAL A 120 -3.19 29.92 4.33
N LEU A 121 -3.87 29.34 3.34
CA LEU A 121 -4.76 30.04 2.42
C LEU A 121 -6.16 30.31 2.99
N THR A 122 -6.64 29.44 3.87
CA THR A 122 -7.98 29.49 4.47
C THR A 122 -7.86 29.28 5.99
N PRO A 123 -8.12 30.31 6.82
CA PRO A 123 -8.04 30.19 8.28
C PRO A 123 -9.11 29.29 8.91
N ARG A 124 -9.94 28.61 8.11
CA ARG A 124 -10.91 27.63 8.61
C ARG A 124 -10.20 26.32 8.91
N ARG A 125 -10.56 25.73 10.05
CA ARG A 125 -10.01 24.46 10.50
C ARG A 125 -10.21 23.41 9.40
N PRO A 126 -9.15 22.77 8.90
CA PRO A 126 -9.33 21.73 7.89
C PRO A 126 -10.12 20.56 8.50
N ALA A 127 -10.92 19.89 7.66
CA ALA A 127 -11.80 18.82 8.08
C ALA A 127 -11.02 17.59 8.61
N LEU A 128 -9.80 17.37 8.11
CA LEU A 128 -9.05 16.16 8.34
C LEU A 128 -7.57 16.47 8.64
N ASP A 129 -7.03 15.89 9.71
CA ASP A 129 -5.65 16.06 10.16
C ASP A 129 -4.87 14.74 9.96
N PRO A 130 -4.03 14.61 8.92
CA PRO A 130 -3.26 13.41 8.64
C PRO A 130 -2.36 12.97 9.79
N HIS A 131 -1.94 13.90 10.66
CA HIS A 131 -1.14 13.55 11.81
C HIS A 131 -1.99 12.78 12.82
N LYS A 132 -3.22 13.23 13.05
CA LYS A 132 -4.18 12.48 13.89
C LYS A 132 -4.52 11.14 13.28
N SER A 133 -4.73 11.04 11.96
CA SER A 133 -4.98 9.75 11.30
C SER A 133 -3.80 8.80 11.48
N PHE A 134 -2.55 9.28 11.33
CA PHE A 134 -1.36 8.48 11.62
C PHE A 134 -1.29 8.04 13.09
N GLN A 135 -1.56 8.94 14.04
CA GLN A 135 -1.61 8.59 15.47
C GLN A 135 -2.66 7.49 15.77
N GLN A 136 -3.75 7.41 15.01
CA GLN A 136 -4.70 6.30 15.15
C GLN A 136 -4.08 4.96 14.70
N VAL A 137 -3.27 4.96 13.64
CA VAL A 137 -2.51 3.78 13.22
C VAL A 137 -1.55 3.35 14.35
N GLU A 138 -0.82 4.29 14.95
CA GLU A 138 0.09 4.00 16.06
C GLU A 138 -0.65 3.41 17.28
N LYS A 139 -1.86 3.92 17.58
CA LYS A 139 -2.72 3.37 18.62
C LYS A 139 -3.22 1.97 18.28
N ALA A 140 -3.56 1.69 17.02
CA ALA A 140 -3.94 0.35 16.58
C ALA A 140 -2.79 -0.64 16.80
N VAL A 141 -1.57 -0.27 16.41
CA VAL A 141 -0.35 -1.06 16.67
C VAL A 141 -0.17 -1.33 18.16
N LEU A 142 -0.29 -0.30 19.01
CA LEU A 142 -0.16 -0.44 20.47
C LEU A 142 -1.21 -1.40 21.05
N ARG A 143 -2.45 -1.35 20.57
CA ARG A 143 -3.52 -2.25 21.03
C ARG A 143 -3.22 -3.70 20.66
N SER A 144 -2.76 -3.94 19.43
CA SER A 144 -2.42 -5.29 18.95
C SER A 144 -1.23 -5.92 19.67
N THR A 145 -0.28 -5.12 20.17
CA THR A 145 0.85 -5.62 20.97
C THR A 145 0.54 -5.71 22.47
N SER A 146 -0.59 -5.14 22.91
CA SER A 146 -0.97 -5.14 24.32
C SER A 146 -1.52 -6.46 24.83
N SER A 147 -2.06 -7.30 23.96
CA SER A 147 -2.53 -8.65 24.29
C SER A 147 -1.40 -9.64 24.56
N THR A 148 -0.16 -9.34 24.17
CA THR A 148 1.01 -10.24 24.26
C THR A 148 1.86 -10.06 25.54
N GLY A 149 1.38 -9.28 26.52
CA GLY A 149 2.08 -9.07 27.81
C GLY A 149 3.16 -7.97 27.80
N GLU A 150 3.69 -7.60 26.63
CA GLU A 150 4.72 -6.56 26.48
C GLU A 150 4.23 -5.14 26.80
N ALA A 151 2.95 -4.82 26.55
CA ALA A 151 2.44 -3.45 26.77
C ALA A 151 2.23 -3.06 28.25
N ARG A 152 2.30 -4.01 29.19
CA ARG A 152 2.25 -3.64 30.63
C ARG A 152 3.45 -2.77 31.05
N HIS A 153 4.58 -2.89 30.35
CA HIS A 153 5.76 -2.07 30.63
C HIS A 153 5.78 -0.71 29.89
N SER A 154 5.03 -0.57 28.80
CA SER A 154 5.01 0.68 28.01
C SER A 154 4.12 1.76 28.61
N LYS A 155 3.06 1.40 29.35
CA LYS A 155 2.18 2.40 30.00
C LYS A 155 2.78 3.05 31.24
N LEU A 156 3.83 2.46 31.84
CA LEU A 156 4.37 2.92 33.13
C LEU A 156 5.65 3.77 33.04
N PHE A 157 6.34 3.81 31.89
CA PHE A 157 7.60 4.56 31.76
C PHE A 157 7.53 5.57 30.63
N GLY A 158 7.43 6.85 31.01
CA GLY A 158 7.70 7.96 30.12
C GLY A 158 9.07 7.80 29.48
N TYR A 159 9.07 7.77 28.14
CA TYR A 159 9.98 8.36 27.15
C TYR A 159 11.45 8.76 27.45
N VAL A 160 12.05 8.49 28.62
CA VAL A 160 13.28 9.17 29.06
C VAL A 160 14.56 8.31 29.00
N LEU A 161 14.52 7.02 28.67
CA LEU A 161 15.76 6.22 28.56
C LEU A 161 15.94 5.65 27.15
N THR A 162 17.10 5.99 26.57
CA THR A 162 17.41 6.21 25.15
C THR A 162 17.50 4.96 24.25
N GLY A 163 17.15 3.76 24.75
CA GLY A 163 17.13 2.52 23.97
C GLY A 163 15.71 2.02 23.62
N MET A 164 14.79 2.01 24.58
CA MET A 164 13.44 1.44 24.39
C MET A 164 12.60 2.21 23.36
N GLY A 165 12.90 3.50 23.21
CA GLY A 165 12.25 4.34 22.22
C GLY A 165 12.52 3.91 20.78
N GLN A 166 13.76 3.56 20.45
CA GLN A 166 14.13 3.14 19.10
C GLN A 166 13.57 1.74 18.81
N THR A 167 13.59 0.84 19.80
CA THR A 167 12.97 -0.50 19.68
C THR A 167 11.47 -0.40 19.39
N TYR A 168 10.75 0.46 20.12
CA TYR A 168 9.33 0.68 19.86
C TYR A 168 9.06 1.20 18.45
N VAL A 169 9.79 2.24 18.02
CA VAL A 169 9.60 2.83 16.68
C VAL A 169 9.88 1.82 15.58
N ARG A 170 10.97 1.07 15.70
CA ARG A 170 11.29 0.00 14.76
C ARG A 170 10.17 -1.04 14.72
N ARG A 171 9.73 -1.54 15.87
CA ARG A 171 8.68 -2.56 15.94
C ARG A 171 7.34 -2.05 15.39
N ARG A 172 7.00 -0.79 15.67
CA ARG A 172 5.82 -0.12 15.12
C ARG A 172 5.87 -0.11 13.60
N ASN A 173 6.98 0.33 13.03
CA ASN A 173 7.16 0.38 11.58
C ASN A 173 7.11 -1.01 10.94
N GLU A 174 7.76 -2.00 11.55
CA GLU A 174 7.72 -3.41 11.11
C GLU A 174 6.29 -3.94 11.06
N LEU A 175 5.45 -3.64 12.07
CA LEU A 175 4.05 -4.06 12.10
C LEU A 175 3.21 -3.35 11.03
N ILE A 176 3.37 -2.03 10.87
CA ILE A 176 2.67 -1.24 9.84
C ILE A 176 3.02 -1.77 8.44
N VAL A 177 4.32 -1.92 8.14
CA VAL A 177 4.82 -2.43 6.86
C VAL A 177 4.38 -3.88 6.66
N GLY A 178 4.45 -4.70 7.70
CA GLY A 178 4.03 -6.10 7.67
C GLY A 178 2.55 -6.26 7.31
N SER A 179 1.66 -5.47 7.93
CA SER A 179 0.24 -5.44 7.60
C SER A 179 -0.01 -5.02 6.15
N LEU A 180 0.68 -3.97 5.66
CA LEU A 180 0.57 -3.55 4.24
C LEU A 180 1.07 -4.61 3.28
N VAL A 181 2.25 -5.18 3.51
CA VAL A 181 2.81 -6.23 2.66
C VAL A 181 1.89 -7.45 2.66
N GLY A 182 1.36 -7.83 3.82
CA GLY A 182 0.37 -8.90 3.95
C GLY A 182 -0.86 -8.66 3.07
N PHE A 183 -1.34 -7.41 2.99
CA PHE A 183 -2.46 -7.02 2.13
C PHE A 183 -2.09 -6.90 0.64
N LEU A 184 -0.88 -6.46 0.31
CA LEU A 184 -0.43 -6.32 -1.08
C LEU A 184 -0.28 -7.68 -1.77
N LYS A 185 0.09 -8.74 -1.03
CA LYS A 185 0.25 -10.09 -1.57
C LYS A 185 -1.01 -10.63 -2.29
N PRO A 186 -2.19 -10.69 -1.65
CA PRO A 186 -3.41 -11.12 -2.32
C PRO A 186 -3.80 -10.20 -3.49
N LEU A 187 -3.51 -8.90 -3.43
CA LEU A 187 -3.76 -7.97 -4.54
C LEU A 187 -2.86 -8.25 -5.75
N VAL A 188 -1.57 -8.48 -5.52
CA VAL A 188 -0.63 -8.85 -6.59
C VAL A 188 -1.00 -10.23 -7.15
N GLN A 189 -1.38 -11.19 -6.30
CA GLN A 189 -1.84 -12.49 -6.76
C GLN A 189 -3.10 -12.35 -7.64
N LEU A 190 -4.05 -11.52 -7.23
CA LEU A 190 -5.25 -11.22 -8.00
C LEU A 190 -4.92 -10.55 -9.34
N PHE A 191 -3.96 -9.61 -9.36
CA PHE A 191 -3.44 -9.00 -10.59
C PHE A 191 -2.93 -10.07 -11.56
N VAL A 192 -2.09 -10.99 -11.09
CA VAL A 192 -1.53 -12.10 -11.89
C VAL A 192 -2.63 -13.01 -12.42
N GLU A 193 -3.57 -13.39 -11.56
CA GLU A 193 -4.73 -14.20 -11.92
C GLU A 193 -5.63 -13.52 -12.95
N CYS A 194 -5.68 -12.18 -12.99
CA CYS A 194 -6.44 -11.44 -14.01
C CYS A 194 -5.63 -11.30 -15.30
N ALA A 195 -4.34 -10.97 -15.23
CA ALA A 195 -3.46 -10.83 -16.40
C ALA A 195 -3.32 -12.13 -17.20
N GLY A 196 -3.38 -13.30 -16.54
CA GLY A 196 -3.27 -14.60 -17.22
C GLY A 196 -1.84 -14.96 -17.65
N THR A 197 -0.85 -14.18 -17.24
CA THR A 197 0.58 -14.38 -17.53
C THR A 197 1.36 -14.75 -16.27
N THR A 198 2.65 -15.06 -16.43
CA THR A 198 3.60 -15.09 -15.31
C THR A 198 3.66 -13.74 -14.60
N THR A 199 3.89 -13.76 -13.28
CA THR A 199 4.00 -12.54 -12.48
C THR A 199 5.15 -11.68 -12.99
N PRO A 200 4.89 -10.42 -13.38
CA PRO A 200 5.95 -9.52 -13.78
C PRO A 200 7.00 -9.38 -12.66
N GLY A 201 8.28 -9.40 -13.03
CA GLY A 201 9.38 -9.41 -12.06
C GLY A 201 9.29 -8.29 -11.02
N TYR A 202 8.75 -7.12 -11.40
CA TYR A 202 8.61 -5.95 -10.53
C TYR A 202 7.59 -6.15 -9.40
N LEU A 203 6.46 -6.81 -9.66
CA LEU A 203 5.45 -7.10 -8.63
C LEU A 203 5.78 -8.35 -7.82
N ARG A 204 6.56 -9.28 -8.40
CA ARG A 204 7.04 -10.47 -7.69
C ARG A 204 7.85 -10.12 -6.45
N ILE A 205 8.55 -8.98 -6.48
CA ILE A 205 9.28 -8.47 -5.33
C ILE A 205 8.39 -8.22 -4.10
N LEU A 206 7.13 -7.87 -4.31
CA LEU A 206 6.14 -7.68 -3.24
C LEU A 206 5.61 -9.03 -2.72
N LEU A 207 5.54 -10.06 -3.57
CA LEU A 207 5.20 -11.43 -3.16
C LEU A 207 6.30 -12.04 -2.28
N ASP A 208 7.55 -11.81 -2.67
CA ASP A 208 8.74 -12.34 -1.99
C ASP A 208 9.11 -11.53 -0.74
N ALA A 209 8.62 -10.29 -0.62
CA ALA A 209 8.76 -9.50 0.59
C ALA A 209 8.10 -10.20 1.77
N ALA A 210 8.88 -10.58 2.79
CA ALA A 210 8.33 -11.06 4.05
C ALA A 210 8.27 -9.90 5.05
N PRO A 211 7.28 -9.88 5.97
CA PRO A 211 7.16 -8.84 7.00
C PRO A 211 8.43 -8.68 7.87
N ASP A 212 9.20 -9.75 8.02
CA ASP A 212 10.42 -9.88 8.83
C ASP A 212 11.71 -9.86 8.00
N LYS A 213 11.63 -9.88 6.66
CA LYS A 213 12.79 -9.80 5.77
C LYS A 213 13.04 -8.37 5.32
N ARG A 214 14.30 -8.09 5.02
CA ARG A 214 14.74 -6.81 4.45
C ARG A 214 13.93 -6.52 3.19
N LEU A 215 13.20 -5.40 3.17
CA LEU A 215 12.60 -4.88 1.96
C LEU A 215 13.68 -4.72 0.87
N PRO A 216 13.36 -4.99 -0.40
CA PRO A 216 14.33 -4.86 -1.48
C PRO A 216 14.89 -3.45 -1.50
N THR A 217 16.19 -3.29 -1.74
CA THR A 217 16.85 -2.00 -1.85
C THR A 217 16.48 -1.27 -3.13
N ARG A 218 16.65 0.05 -3.15
CA ARG A 218 16.51 0.88 -4.35
C ARG A 218 17.37 0.41 -5.52
N ALA A 219 18.55 -0.16 -5.24
CA ALA A 219 19.43 -0.71 -6.27
C ALA A 219 18.88 -2.02 -6.86
N GLU A 220 18.32 -2.90 -6.02
CA GLU A 220 17.66 -4.14 -6.46
C GLU A 220 16.41 -3.83 -7.29
N LEU A 221 15.60 -2.86 -6.87
CA LEU A 221 14.44 -2.40 -7.63
C LEU A 221 14.83 -1.83 -8.99
N ARG A 222 15.86 -0.99 -9.06
CA ARG A 222 16.34 -0.46 -10.33
C ARG A 222 16.84 -1.55 -11.26
N LYS A 223 17.48 -2.60 -10.74
CA LYS A 223 17.90 -3.75 -11.55
C LYS A 223 16.70 -4.50 -12.16
N VAL A 224 15.63 -4.67 -11.39
CA VAL A 224 14.40 -5.34 -11.85
C VAL A 224 13.59 -4.44 -12.79
N VAL A 225 13.55 -3.12 -12.56
CA VAL A 225 12.85 -2.16 -13.43
C VAL A 225 13.58 -1.96 -14.77
N ASN A 226 14.91 -2.07 -14.76
CA ASN A 226 15.76 -1.86 -15.94
C ASN A 226 16.21 -3.18 -16.62
N SER A 227 15.77 -4.35 -16.16
CA SER A 227 16.07 -5.61 -16.85
C SER A 227 15.31 -5.70 -18.17
N HIS A 228 15.97 -6.29 -19.18
CA HIS A 228 15.49 -6.44 -20.57
C HIS A 228 14.21 -7.30 -20.75
N GLU A 229 13.54 -7.74 -19.68
CA GLU A 229 12.30 -8.56 -19.72
C GLU A 229 11.07 -7.80 -20.28
N LEU A 230 11.26 -6.58 -20.78
CA LEU A 230 10.22 -5.71 -21.33
C LEU A 230 9.84 -6.02 -22.77
N GLU A 231 10.82 -6.40 -23.59
CA GLU A 231 10.60 -6.63 -25.01
C GLU A 231 9.72 -7.88 -25.25
N GLU A 232 9.82 -8.87 -24.37
CA GLU A 232 8.98 -10.09 -24.44
C GLU A 232 7.52 -9.83 -24.07
N TRP A 233 7.27 -8.93 -23.10
CA TRP A 233 5.93 -8.65 -22.60
C TRP A 233 5.13 -7.69 -23.48
N GLU A 234 5.78 -6.70 -24.09
CA GLU A 234 5.15 -5.84 -25.11
C GLU A 234 4.76 -6.63 -26.36
N ALA A 235 5.58 -7.61 -26.76
CA ALA A 235 5.27 -8.52 -27.86
C ALA A 235 4.08 -9.45 -27.57
N GLU A 236 3.97 -10.01 -26.35
CA GLU A 236 2.82 -10.87 -25.96
C GLU A 236 1.50 -10.08 -25.86
N LEU A 237 1.55 -8.84 -25.35
CA LEU A 237 0.38 -7.96 -25.29
C LEU A 237 -0.05 -7.49 -26.68
N GLU A 238 0.87 -7.15 -27.57
CA GLU A 238 0.54 -6.84 -28.96
C GLU A 238 -0.11 -8.05 -29.64
N HIS A 239 0.40 -9.27 -29.43
CA HIS A 239 -0.22 -10.48 -29.99
C HIS A 239 -1.65 -10.71 -29.49
N CYS A 240 -1.91 -10.46 -28.19
CA CYS A 240 -3.25 -10.57 -27.61
C CYS A 240 -4.22 -9.47 -28.08
N LEU A 241 -3.69 -8.33 -28.54
CA LEU A 241 -4.47 -7.19 -29.03
C LEU A 241 -4.65 -7.19 -30.55
N VAL A 242 -3.78 -7.88 -31.31
CA VAL A 242 -3.80 -7.96 -32.77
C VAL A 242 -4.64 -9.14 -33.30
N ASP A 243 -4.87 -10.18 -32.49
CA ASP A 243 -5.77 -11.30 -32.84
C ASP A 243 -7.27 -11.00 -32.56
N ARG A 244 -7.69 -9.73 -32.55
CA ARG A 244 -9.08 -9.28 -32.40
C ARG A 244 -9.41 -8.16 -33.37
#